data_AF-A0A4Q3UFR2-F1
#
_entry.id   AF-A0A4Q3UFR2-F1
#
_cell.length_a   1.000
_cell.length_b   1.000
_cell.length_c   1.000
_cell.angle_alpha   90.00
_cell.angle_beta   90.00
_cell.angle_gamma   90.00
#
_symmetry.space_group_name_H-M   'P 1'
#
loop_
_entity.id
_entity.type
_entity.pdbx_description
1 polymer ?
#
loop_
_entity_poly.entity_id
_entity_poly.type
_entity_poly.pdbx_seq_one_letter_code
_entity_poly.pdbx_strand_id
1 'polypeptide(L)'
;MRLDPKLVHPSLFKATDGVMWGTGYATTDASVISAHQSAWFKEYGAGCLGYCFGAFALFCATGWGLKAFEVDKPVRVLTMILVLIGLIAAGAIATVRHSRNLSVNELESVLPLLKLSDMGKAYSETIIALHRSGRPKAEIEESMIALNALLDEEARLVDVRTRLAGTDLTNEREVLAAERQRILDKIASTKDPSARDAFEQSLALVEERQTLFESQGTSIERLDAHLELLRQAVLSTRDAARRLSGAPTASIADLAIGDLRSAIATARAQTQETERALAELRAV
;
A
#
# COMPACT_ATOMS: atom_id res chain seq x y z
N MET A 1 6.81 -17.87 12.64
CA MET A 1 7.47 -17.89 11.30
C MET A 1 7.54 -16.44 10.84
N ARG A 2 8.73 -15.96 10.46
CA ARG A 2 8.93 -14.55 10.10
C ARG A 2 8.58 -14.33 8.63
N LEU A 3 7.93 -13.21 8.34
CA LEU A 3 7.71 -12.77 6.97
C LEU A 3 9.00 -12.17 6.43
N ASP A 4 9.34 -12.50 5.19
CA ASP A 4 10.49 -11.89 4.51
C ASP A 4 10.09 -10.50 4.00
N PRO A 5 10.76 -9.42 4.42
CA PRO A 5 10.44 -8.06 4.00
C PRO A 5 10.57 -7.83 2.49
N LYS A 6 11.32 -8.70 1.79
CA LYS A 6 11.48 -8.63 0.33
C LYS A 6 10.30 -9.25 -0.42
N LEU A 7 9.52 -10.10 0.24
CA LEU A 7 8.45 -10.88 -0.38
C LEU A 7 7.06 -10.40 0.01
N VAL A 8 6.94 -9.58 1.05
CA VAL A 8 5.68 -8.95 1.46
C VAL A 8 5.60 -7.54 0.91
N HIS A 9 4.42 -7.16 0.43
CA HIS A 9 4.19 -5.86 -0.18
C HIS A 9 4.44 -4.71 0.82
N PRO A 10 5.16 -3.62 0.44
CA PRO A 10 5.54 -2.54 1.35
C PRO A 10 4.37 -1.82 2.04
N SER A 11 3.18 -1.81 1.42
CA SER A 11 1.99 -1.18 2.02
C SER A 11 1.60 -1.83 3.35
N LEU A 12 1.84 -3.14 3.52
CA LEU A 12 1.52 -3.84 4.75
C LEU A 12 2.41 -3.35 5.90
N PHE A 13 3.72 -3.23 5.65
CA PHE A 13 4.66 -2.70 6.63
C PHE A 13 4.35 -1.24 6.98
N LYS A 14 3.99 -0.42 5.99
CA LYS A 14 3.58 0.98 6.23
C LYS A 14 2.33 1.06 7.12
N ALA A 15 1.36 0.17 6.90
CA ALA A 15 0.16 0.10 7.72
C ALA A 15 0.48 -0.36 9.15
N THR A 16 1.33 -1.37 9.32
CA THR A 16 1.75 -1.85 10.65
C THR A 16 2.59 -0.82 11.40
N ASP A 17 3.50 -0.12 10.72
CA ASP A 17 4.31 0.94 11.32
C ASP A 17 3.43 2.09 11.85
N GLY A 18 2.36 2.44 11.12
CA GLY A 18 1.39 3.45 11.57
C GLY A 18 0.70 3.11 12.88
N VAL A 19 0.41 1.82 13.12
CA VAL A 19 -0.17 1.33 14.37
C VAL A 19 0.88 1.24 15.49
N MET A 20 2.08 0.78 15.16
CA MET A 20 3.16 0.53 16.13
C MET A 20 3.78 1.80 16.72
N TRP A 21 3.92 2.86 15.90
CA TRP A 21 4.58 4.10 16.29
C TRP A 21 3.62 5.23 16.65
N GLY A 22 2.32 4.94 16.76
CA GLY A 22 1.32 5.87 17.29
C GLY A 22 0.99 7.07 16.38
N THR A 23 1.47 7.09 15.13
CA THR A 23 1.11 8.14 14.15
C THR A 23 -0.26 7.88 13.52
N GLY A 24 -0.78 6.67 13.61
CA GLY A 24 -2.10 6.25 13.13
C GLY A 24 -3.01 5.75 14.23
N TYR A 25 -3.64 6.68 14.96
CA TYR A 25 -4.81 6.49 15.83
C TYR A 25 -4.63 5.84 17.21
N ALA A 26 -5.15 6.60 18.20
CA ALA A 26 -5.73 6.16 19.45
C ALA A 26 -6.73 5.01 19.26
N THR A 27 -6.27 3.76 19.40
CA THR A 27 -7.17 2.63 19.58
C THR A 27 -7.31 2.37 21.08
N THR A 28 -8.55 2.36 21.57
CA THR A 28 -8.92 2.17 22.98
C THR A 28 -9.02 0.71 23.39
N ASP A 29 -8.81 -0.23 22.45
CA ASP A 29 -8.98 -1.66 22.72
C ASP A 29 -7.71 -2.28 23.31
N ALA A 30 -7.61 -2.19 24.63
CA ALA A 30 -6.51 -2.74 25.41
C ALA A 30 -6.30 -4.24 25.16
N SER A 31 -7.34 -4.99 24.76
CA SER A 31 -7.24 -6.42 24.49
C SER A 31 -6.34 -6.72 23.29
N VAL A 32 -6.47 -5.95 22.21
CA VAL A 32 -5.68 -6.15 20.98
C VAL A 32 -4.23 -5.71 21.17
N ILE A 33 -4.02 -4.60 21.90
CA ILE A 33 -2.67 -4.16 22.29
C ILE A 33 -1.98 -5.22 23.14
N SER A 34 -2.69 -5.82 24.10
CA SER A 34 -2.13 -6.86 24.97
C SER A 34 -1.79 -8.15 24.19
N ALA A 35 -2.64 -8.55 23.24
CA ALA A 35 -2.41 -9.71 22.39
C ALA A 35 -1.18 -9.50 21.48
N HIS A 36 -1.07 -8.29 20.91
CA HIS A 36 0.09 -7.92 20.11
C HIS A 36 1.38 -7.88 20.94
N GLN A 37 1.38 -7.22 22.11
CA GLN A 37 2.53 -7.19 23.02
C GLN A 37 2.95 -8.59 23.45
N SER A 38 1.98 -9.48 23.74
CA SER A 38 2.25 -10.88 24.08
C SER A 38 2.91 -11.63 22.92
N ALA A 39 2.39 -11.48 21.70
CA ALA A 39 2.98 -12.08 20.49
C ALA A 39 4.41 -11.56 20.26
N TRP A 40 4.62 -10.25 20.36
CA TRP A 40 5.92 -9.61 20.24
C TRP A 40 6.89 -10.12 21.31
N PHE A 41 6.49 -10.16 22.59
CA PHE A 41 7.35 -10.68 23.67
C PHE A 41 7.70 -12.16 23.49
N LYS A 42 6.78 -12.96 22.95
CA LYS A 42 7.05 -14.38 22.67
C LYS A 42 8.13 -14.56 21.61
N GLU A 43 8.20 -13.68 20.62
CA GLU A 43 9.16 -13.80 19.51
C GLU A 43 10.44 -12.97 19.70
N TYR A 44 10.36 -11.86 20.44
CA TYR A 44 11.45 -10.87 20.59
C TYR A 44 11.88 -10.65 22.03
N GLY A 45 11.12 -11.12 23.02
CA GLY A 45 11.35 -10.84 24.44
C GLY A 45 12.71 -11.31 24.93
N ALA A 46 13.19 -12.48 24.50
CA ALA A 46 14.52 -12.96 24.90
C ALA A 46 15.65 -12.04 24.38
N GLY A 47 15.55 -11.57 23.14
CA GLY A 47 16.51 -10.63 22.56
C GLY A 47 16.44 -9.24 23.20
N CYS A 48 15.22 -8.75 23.47
CA CYS A 48 15.00 -7.48 24.16
C CYS A 48 15.52 -7.50 25.60
N LEU A 49 15.21 -8.55 26.37
CA LEU A 49 15.72 -8.73 27.73
C LEU A 49 17.24 -8.83 27.73
N GLY A 50 17.83 -9.62 26.81
CA GLY A 50 19.27 -9.72 26.65
C GLY A 50 19.93 -8.37 26.35
N TYR A 51 19.31 -7.56 25.48
CA TYR A 51 19.77 -6.19 25.20
C TYR A 51 19.68 -5.30 26.44
N CYS A 52 18.56 -5.29 27.15
CA CYS A 52 18.37 -4.49 28.36
C CYS A 52 19.37 -4.87 29.47
N PHE A 53 19.60 -6.16 29.70
CA PHE A 53 20.60 -6.63 30.67
C PHE A 53 22.02 -6.27 30.24
N GLY A 54 22.37 -6.42 28.96
CA GLY A 54 23.68 -6.03 28.44
C GLY A 54 23.92 -4.52 28.52
N ALA A 55 22.91 -3.71 28.16
CA ALA A 55 22.94 -2.25 28.24
C ALA A 55 23.09 -1.77 29.69
N PHE A 56 22.34 -2.37 30.63
CA PHE A 56 22.45 -2.08 32.05
C PHE A 56 23.84 -2.45 32.61
N ALA A 57 24.34 -3.64 32.27
CA ALA A 57 25.68 -4.08 32.68
C ALA A 57 26.77 -3.13 32.14
N LEU A 58 26.66 -2.69 30.88
CA LEU A 58 27.59 -1.73 30.28
C LEU A 58 27.56 -0.37 30.99
N PHE A 59 26.35 0.14 31.26
CA PHE A 59 26.16 1.40 31.99
C PHE A 59 26.77 1.34 33.40
N CYS A 60 26.53 0.26 34.14
CA CYS A 60 27.12 0.03 35.46
C CYS A 60 28.64 -0.11 35.40
N ALA A 61 29.17 -0.88 34.43
CA ALA A 61 30.60 -1.07 34.24
C ALA A 61 31.31 0.25 33.89
N THR A 62 30.69 1.11 33.10
CA THR A 62 31.26 2.43 32.75
C THR A 62 31.29 3.34 33.98
N GLY A 63 30.23 3.35 34.78
CA GLY A 63 30.18 4.11 36.03
C GLY A 63 31.23 3.66 37.06
N TRP A 64 31.41 2.34 37.21
CA TRP A 64 32.42 1.75 38.10
C TRP A 64 33.85 2.00 37.59
N GLY A 65 34.09 1.82 36.28
CA GLY A 65 35.39 2.09 35.67
C GLY A 65 35.82 3.55 35.83
N LEU A 66 34.94 4.50 35.52
CA LEU A 66 35.23 5.94 35.70
C LEU A 66 35.45 6.32 37.16
N LYS A 67 34.85 5.59 38.12
CA LYS A 67 35.13 5.76 39.55
C LYS A 67 36.52 5.23 39.92
N ALA A 68 36.94 4.11 39.36
CA ALA A 68 38.25 3.51 39.62
C ALA A 68 39.42 4.34 39.07
N PHE A 69 39.20 5.09 37.99
CA PHE A 69 40.19 6.00 37.39
C PHE A 69 40.15 7.44 37.97
N GLU A 70 39.48 7.66 39.10
CA GLU A 70 39.38 8.96 39.78
C GLU A 70 38.91 10.13 38.90
N VAL A 71 38.17 9.86 37.83
CA VAL A 71 37.66 10.89 36.91
C VAL A 71 36.74 11.85 37.66
N ASP A 72 36.91 13.15 37.41
CA ASP A 72 36.09 14.22 37.97
C ASP A 72 34.58 13.92 37.87
N LYS A 73 33.85 14.20 38.95
CA LYS A 73 32.41 13.98 39.06
C LYS A 73 31.60 14.56 37.87
N PRO A 74 31.80 15.82 37.44
CA PRO A 74 31.04 16.37 36.30
C PRO A 74 31.30 15.60 34.99
N VAL A 75 32.54 15.22 34.72
CA VAL A 75 32.92 14.46 33.51
C VAL A 75 32.31 13.04 33.55
N ARG A 76 32.29 12.41 34.72
CA ARG A 76 31.66 11.11 34.93
C ARG A 76 30.16 11.12 34.64
N VAL A 77 29.44 12.12 35.16
CA VAL A 77 27.99 12.27 34.93
C VAL A 77 27.70 12.51 33.45
N LEU A 78 28.45 13.40 32.78
CA LEU A 78 28.29 13.66 31.36
C LEU A 78 28.52 12.38 30.52
N THR A 79 29.56 11.62 30.84
CA THR A 79 29.89 10.37 30.13
C THR A 79 28.78 9.33 30.31
N MET A 80 28.23 9.19 31.51
CA MET A 80 27.11 8.27 31.76
C MET A 80 25.84 8.67 31.01
N ILE A 81 25.54 9.98 30.91
CA ILE A 81 24.42 10.48 30.11
C ILE A 81 24.63 10.15 28.62
N LEU A 82 25.82 10.38 28.08
CA LEU A 82 26.12 10.06 26.68
C LEU A 82 26.03 8.56 26.39
N VAL A 83 26.49 7.71 27.30
CA VAL A 83 26.33 6.25 27.19
C VAL A 83 24.85 5.87 27.21
N LEU A 84 24.07 6.46 28.12
CA LEU A 84 22.62 6.22 28.18
C LEU A 84 21.92 6.64 26.88
N ILE A 85 22.23 7.82 26.34
CA ILE A 85 21.70 8.29 25.05
C ILE A 85 22.10 7.34 23.92
N GLY A 86 23.37 6.90 23.87
CA GLY A 86 23.85 5.94 22.88
C GLY A 86 23.13 4.59 22.96
N LEU A 87 22.86 4.09 24.17
CA LEU A 87 22.09 2.87 24.40
C LEU A 87 20.61 3.03 24.01
N ILE A 88 20.00 4.18 24.29
CA ILE A 88 18.63 4.47 23.85
C ILE A 88 18.58 4.53 22.32
N ALA A 89 19.52 5.23 21.68
CA ALA A 89 19.60 5.35 20.22
C ALA A 89 19.85 4.00 19.53
N ALA A 90 20.78 3.19 20.04
CA ALA A 90 21.04 1.84 19.53
C ALA A 90 19.82 0.93 19.71
N GLY A 91 19.11 1.05 20.83
CA GLY A 91 17.85 0.35 21.08
C GLY A 91 16.77 0.75 20.09
N ALA A 92 16.57 2.06 19.86
CA ALA A 92 15.62 2.57 18.89
C ALA A 92 15.93 2.09 17.46
N ILE A 93 17.19 2.11 17.05
CA ILE A 93 17.63 1.60 15.73
C ILE A 93 17.39 0.10 15.62
N ALA A 94 17.69 -0.67 16.66
CA ALA A 94 17.44 -2.11 16.70
C ALA A 94 15.94 -2.41 16.59
N THR A 95 15.10 -1.69 17.33
CA THR A 95 13.63 -1.80 17.26
C THR A 95 13.09 -1.46 15.88
N VAL A 96 13.56 -0.38 15.25
CA VAL A 96 13.17 -0.02 13.87
C VAL A 96 13.63 -1.06 12.85
N ARG A 97 14.82 -1.65 13.04
CA ARG A 97 15.27 -2.76 12.19
C ARG A 97 14.46 -4.03 12.43
N HIS A 98 13.96 -4.25 13.64
CA HIS A 98 13.15 -5.41 14.00
C HIS A 98 11.68 -5.27 13.64
N SER A 99 11.10 -4.05 13.64
CA SER A 99 9.71 -3.81 13.22
C SER A 99 9.49 -4.17 11.75
N ARG A 100 10.55 -4.20 10.95
CA ARG A 100 10.52 -4.72 9.57
C ARG A 100 10.43 -6.24 9.48
N ASN A 101 10.67 -6.98 10.56
CA ASN A 101 10.57 -8.44 10.60
C ASN A 101 9.22 -8.87 11.18
N LEU A 102 8.11 -8.48 10.57
CA LEU A 102 6.79 -8.86 11.06
C LEU A 102 6.61 -10.39 11.01
N SER A 103 6.10 -10.99 12.07
CA SER A 103 5.71 -12.41 12.02
C SER A 103 4.26 -12.62 11.63
N VAL A 104 3.94 -13.84 11.25
CA VAL A 104 2.56 -14.25 10.93
C VAL A 104 1.62 -14.05 12.13
N ASN A 105 2.09 -14.30 13.35
CA ASN A 105 1.28 -14.17 14.57
C ASN A 105 1.09 -12.69 14.93
N GLU A 106 2.13 -11.89 14.77
CA GLU A 106 2.03 -10.44 14.95
C GLU A 106 1.06 -9.84 13.94
N LEU A 107 1.19 -10.20 12.66
CA LEU A 107 0.30 -9.74 11.60
C LEU A 107 -1.16 -10.07 11.90
N GLU A 108 -1.47 -11.31 12.30
CA GLU A 108 -2.83 -11.71 12.66
C GLU A 108 -3.38 -10.89 13.85
N SER A 109 -2.55 -10.63 14.87
CA SER A 109 -2.97 -9.86 16.04
C SER A 109 -3.27 -8.39 15.72
N VAL A 110 -2.52 -7.78 14.80
CA VAL A 110 -2.70 -6.37 14.43
C VAL A 110 -3.68 -6.17 13.29
N LEU A 111 -3.97 -7.20 12.49
CA LEU A 111 -4.84 -7.12 11.31
C LEU A 111 -6.18 -6.42 11.56
N PRO A 112 -6.91 -6.67 12.67
CA PRO A 112 -8.15 -5.95 12.97
C PRO A 112 -7.98 -4.43 13.16
N LEU A 113 -6.79 -4.00 13.58
CA LEU A 113 -6.44 -2.59 13.79
C LEU A 113 -5.93 -1.91 12.52
N LEU A 114 -5.48 -2.68 11.52
CA LEU A 114 -4.94 -2.11 10.29
C LEU A 114 -6.08 -1.52 9.45
N LYS A 115 -5.97 -0.22 9.15
CA LYS A 115 -6.84 0.47 8.19
C LYS A 115 -6.44 0.12 6.75
N LEU A 116 -6.66 -1.14 6.37
CA LEU A 116 -6.44 -1.63 5.01
C LEU A 116 -7.73 -1.59 4.20
N SER A 117 -7.60 -1.45 2.88
CA SER A 117 -8.70 -1.74 1.95
C SER A 117 -9.16 -3.19 2.11
N ASP A 118 -10.36 -3.50 1.63
CA ASP A 118 -10.86 -4.89 1.65
C ASP A 118 -9.89 -5.85 0.95
N MET A 119 -9.25 -5.39 -0.13
CA MET A 119 -8.24 -6.12 -0.87
C MET A 119 -6.96 -6.31 -0.06
N GLY A 120 -6.48 -5.26 0.61
CA GLY A 120 -5.33 -5.34 1.53
C GLY A 120 -5.58 -6.25 2.73
N LYS A 121 -6.81 -6.31 3.26
CA LYS A 121 -7.20 -7.28 4.29
C LYS A 121 -7.17 -8.70 3.74
N ALA A 122 -7.83 -8.95 2.62
CA ALA A 122 -7.87 -10.27 2.00
C ALA A 122 -6.48 -10.77 1.60
N TYR A 123 -5.61 -9.88 1.12
CA TYR A 123 -4.19 -10.15 0.90
C TYR A 123 -3.50 -10.61 2.19
N SER A 124 -3.63 -9.86 3.28
CA SER A 124 -3.01 -10.18 4.57
C SER A 124 -3.50 -11.52 5.13
N GLU A 125 -4.81 -11.79 5.03
CA GLU A 125 -5.42 -13.07 5.40
C GLU A 125 -4.86 -14.24 4.57
N THR A 126 -4.62 -14.00 3.27
CA THR A 126 -4.03 -14.99 2.36
C THR A 126 -2.59 -15.30 2.75
N ILE A 127 -1.77 -14.30 3.08
CA ILE A 127 -0.39 -14.49 3.55
C ILE A 127 -0.36 -15.37 4.80
N ILE A 128 -1.23 -15.06 5.78
CA ILE A 128 -1.33 -15.81 7.03
C ILE A 128 -1.68 -17.27 6.74
N ALA A 129 -2.68 -17.51 5.89
CA ALA A 129 -3.11 -18.84 5.52
C ALA A 129 -2.02 -19.64 4.78
N LEU A 130 -1.32 -19.01 3.83
CA LEU A 130 -0.21 -19.62 3.09
C LEU A 130 0.93 -20.04 4.02
N HIS A 131 1.35 -19.19 4.95
CA HIS A 131 2.41 -19.55 5.90
C HIS A 131 1.99 -20.63 6.90
N ARG A 132 0.69 -20.72 7.23
CA ARG A 132 0.15 -21.77 8.11
C ARG A 132 -0.05 -23.12 7.43
N SER A 133 -0.13 -23.14 6.11
CA SER A 133 -0.32 -24.38 5.34
C SER A 133 0.87 -25.35 5.42
N GLY A 134 2.03 -24.92 5.95
CA GLY A 134 3.22 -25.78 6.13
C GLY A 134 3.93 -26.14 4.81
N ARG A 135 3.67 -25.39 3.74
CA ARG A 135 4.17 -25.65 2.39
C ARG A 135 5.65 -25.30 2.21
N PRO A 136 6.31 -25.85 1.18
CA PRO A 136 7.66 -25.45 0.81
C PRO A 136 7.74 -23.94 0.58
N LYS A 137 8.84 -23.33 1.06
CA LYS A 137 9.05 -21.88 0.97
C LYS A 137 8.94 -21.37 -0.47
N ALA A 138 9.48 -22.10 -1.45
CA ALA A 138 9.46 -21.71 -2.86
C ALA A 138 8.03 -21.55 -3.43
N GLU A 139 7.10 -22.43 -3.05
CA GLU A 139 5.70 -22.36 -3.53
C GLU A 139 4.95 -21.18 -2.90
N ILE A 140 5.24 -20.89 -1.62
CA ILE A 140 4.73 -19.70 -0.93
C ILE A 140 5.28 -18.45 -1.62
N GLU A 141 6.58 -18.40 -1.92
CA GLU A 141 7.23 -17.27 -2.59
C GLU A 141 6.61 -16.94 -3.94
N GLU A 142 6.34 -17.94 -4.79
CA GLU A 142 5.66 -17.72 -6.08
C GLU A 142 4.26 -17.12 -5.90
N SER A 143 3.50 -17.64 -4.93
CA SER A 143 2.15 -17.16 -4.60
C SER A 143 2.20 -15.70 -4.11
N MET A 144 3.19 -15.38 -3.28
CA MET A 144 3.41 -14.03 -2.75
C MET A 144 3.75 -13.02 -3.86
N ILE A 145 4.58 -13.40 -4.83
CA ILE A 145 4.92 -12.54 -5.97
C ILE A 145 3.66 -12.19 -6.78
N ALA A 146 2.81 -13.18 -7.05
CA ALA A 146 1.56 -12.96 -7.78
C ALA A 146 0.60 -12.05 -7.00
N LEU A 147 0.44 -12.28 -5.69
CA LEU A 147 -0.39 -11.47 -4.80
C LEU A 147 0.11 -10.01 -4.70
N ASN A 148 1.42 -9.81 -4.63
CA ASN A 148 2.01 -8.46 -4.61
C ASN A 148 1.72 -7.71 -5.92
N ALA A 149 1.91 -8.38 -7.05
CA ALA A 149 1.63 -7.79 -8.36
C ALA A 149 0.17 -7.36 -8.50
N LEU A 150 -0.76 -8.02 -7.81
CA LEU A 150 -2.16 -7.61 -7.77
C LEU A 150 -2.36 -6.33 -6.96
N LEU A 151 -1.75 -6.20 -5.78
CA LEU A 151 -1.85 -4.96 -4.98
C LEU A 151 -1.20 -3.77 -5.70
N ASP A 152 -0.08 -4.00 -6.39
CA ASP A 152 0.54 -2.98 -7.23
C ASP A 152 -0.43 -2.53 -8.33
N GLU A 153 -1.15 -3.48 -8.94
CA GLU A 153 -2.14 -3.22 -9.98
C GLU A 153 -3.36 -2.47 -9.43
N GLU A 154 -3.91 -2.88 -8.28
CA GLU A 154 -4.99 -2.16 -7.58
C GLU A 154 -4.60 -0.70 -7.34
N ALA A 155 -3.41 -0.48 -6.74
CA ALA A 155 -2.93 0.86 -6.44
C ALA A 155 -2.79 1.72 -7.70
N ARG A 156 -2.30 1.13 -8.80
CA ARG A 156 -2.22 1.79 -10.11
C ARG A 156 -3.60 2.18 -10.64
N LEU A 157 -4.55 1.24 -10.63
CA LEU A 157 -5.92 1.50 -11.11
C LEU A 157 -6.64 2.55 -10.28
N VAL A 158 -6.50 2.52 -8.95
CA VAL A 158 -7.07 3.54 -8.05
C VAL A 158 -6.47 4.92 -8.34
N ASP A 159 -5.17 5.01 -8.59
CA ASP A 159 -4.51 6.28 -8.96
C ASP A 159 -5.03 6.80 -10.31
N VAL A 160 -5.11 5.95 -11.34
CA VAL A 160 -5.69 6.33 -12.66
C VAL A 160 -7.13 6.79 -12.51
N ARG A 161 -7.96 6.04 -11.78
CA ARG A 161 -9.35 6.40 -11.49
C ARG A 161 -9.44 7.74 -10.76
N THR A 162 -8.61 7.96 -9.75
CA THR A 162 -8.60 9.20 -8.98
C THR A 162 -8.18 10.39 -9.84
N ARG A 163 -7.22 10.20 -10.75
CA ARG A 163 -6.80 11.22 -11.72
C ARG A 163 -7.90 11.55 -12.74
N LEU A 164 -8.73 10.58 -13.12
CA LEU A 164 -9.89 10.78 -13.99
C LEU A 164 -11.04 11.48 -13.27
N ALA A 165 -11.36 11.04 -12.05
CA ALA A 165 -12.43 11.59 -11.24
C ALA A 165 -12.11 12.97 -10.65
N GLY A 166 -10.82 13.29 -10.49
CA GLY A 166 -10.36 14.58 -9.98
C GLY A 166 -10.39 15.72 -11.00
N THR A 167 -10.65 15.40 -12.28
CA THR A 167 -11.05 16.40 -13.28
C THR A 167 -12.50 16.79 -12.96
N ASP A 168 -12.80 18.08 -12.76
CA ASP A 168 -14.14 18.52 -12.37
C ASP A 168 -15.11 18.39 -13.57
N LEU A 169 -15.58 17.15 -13.76
CA LEU A 169 -16.25 16.74 -14.99
C LEU A 169 -17.53 17.55 -15.24
N THR A 170 -18.16 18.03 -14.17
CA THR A 170 -19.44 18.74 -14.28
C THR A 170 -19.21 20.17 -14.78
N ASN A 171 -18.23 20.88 -14.22
CA ASN A 171 -17.89 22.24 -14.64
C ASN A 171 -17.31 22.27 -16.07
N GLU A 172 -16.39 21.36 -16.40
CA GLU A 172 -15.80 21.34 -17.74
C GLU A 172 -16.82 21.00 -18.84
N ARG A 173 -17.81 20.15 -18.55
CA ARG A 173 -18.89 19.86 -19.49
C ARG A 173 -19.74 21.10 -19.79
N GLU A 174 -20.10 21.86 -18.76
CA GLU A 174 -20.85 23.11 -18.93
C GLU A 174 -20.04 24.17 -19.67
N VAL A 175 -18.74 24.28 -19.37
CA VAL A 175 -17.82 25.19 -20.06
C VAL A 175 -17.68 24.83 -21.54
N LEU A 176 -17.45 23.56 -21.88
CA LEU A 176 -17.34 23.10 -23.27
C LEU A 176 -18.65 23.29 -24.05
N ALA A 177 -19.81 23.04 -23.41
CA ALA A 177 -21.11 23.29 -24.02
C ALA A 177 -21.34 24.79 -24.31
N ALA A 178 -20.98 25.66 -23.37
CA ALA A 178 -21.06 27.11 -23.54
C ALA A 178 -20.09 27.62 -24.63
N GLU A 179 -18.87 27.07 -24.67
CA GLU A 179 -17.87 27.41 -25.68
C GLU A 179 -18.30 26.96 -27.08
N ARG A 180 -18.86 25.75 -27.21
CA ARG A 180 -19.47 25.26 -28.45
C ARG A 180 -20.55 26.21 -28.96
N GLN A 181 -21.49 26.61 -28.08
CA GLN A 181 -22.55 27.54 -28.46
C GLN A 181 -21.98 28.90 -28.90
N ARG A 182 -20.99 29.42 -28.18
CA ARG A 182 -20.32 30.68 -28.52
C ARG A 182 -19.63 30.64 -29.89
N ILE A 183 -19.01 29.52 -30.26
CA ILE A 183 -18.37 29.36 -31.58
C ILE A 183 -19.44 29.28 -32.68
N LEU A 184 -20.53 28.55 -32.46
CA LEU A 184 -21.66 28.50 -33.39
C LEU A 184 -22.25 29.89 -33.65
N ASP A 185 -22.43 30.69 -32.60
CA ASP A 185 -22.92 32.08 -32.72
C ASP A 185 -21.93 32.97 -33.52
N LYS A 186 -20.63 32.75 -33.36
CA LYS A 186 -19.59 33.45 -34.15
C LYS A 186 -19.60 33.04 -35.61
N ILE A 187 -19.77 31.75 -35.92
CA ILE A 187 -19.88 31.25 -37.30
C ILE A 187 -21.12 31.87 -37.99
N ALA A 188 -22.23 31.98 -37.27
CA ALA A 188 -23.47 32.56 -37.79
C ALA A 188 -23.35 34.07 -38.07
N SER A 189 -22.57 34.80 -37.27
CA SER A 189 -22.42 36.26 -37.37
C SER A 189 -21.23 36.72 -38.24
N THR A 190 -20.29 35.83 -38.55
CA THR A 190 -19.08 36.14 -39.33
C THR A 190 -19.36 36.10 -40.83
N LYS A 191 -18.99 37.17 -41.54
CA LYS A 191 -19.13 37.30 -43.01
C LYS A 191 -17.83 37.07 -43.77
N ASP A 192 -16.69 37.10 -43.09
CA ASP A 192 -15.38 36.82 -43.68
C ASP A 192 -15.17 35.31 -43.83
N PRO A 193 -14.96 34.79 -45.06
CA PRO A 193 -14.72 33.37 -45.30
C PRO A 193 -13.52 32.81 -44.53
N SER A 194 -12.42 33.56 -44.44
CA SER A 194 -11.19 33.08 -43.79
C SER A 194 -11.38 32.93 -42.27
N ALA A 195 -12.04 33.91 -41.65
CA ALA A 195 -12.40 33.84 -40.23
C ALA A 195 -13.43 32.73 -39.95
N ARG A 196 -14.34 32.47 -40.88
CA ARG A 196 -15.33 31.40 -40.77
C ARG A 196 -14.67 30.02 -40.75
N ASP A 197 -13.73 29.76 -41.66
CA ASP A 197 -12.97 28.50 -41.71
C ASP A 197 -12.21 28.24 -40.39
N ALA A 198 -11.60 29.29 -39.82
CA ALA A 198 -10.90 29.19 -38.53
C ALA A 198 -11.86 28.86 -37.36
N PHE A 199 -13.08 29.40 -37.37
CA PHE A 199 -14.10 29.05 -36.36
C PHE A 199 -14.65 27.64 -36.57
N GLU A 200 -14.80 27.17 -37.80
CA GLU A 200 -15.22 25.79 -38.09
C GLU A 200 -14.16 24.77 -37.62
N GLN A 201 -12.87 25.06 -37.79
CA GLN A 201 -11.79 24.24 -37.21
C GLN A 201 -11.80 24.26 -35.68
N SER A 202 -12.05 25.43 -35.08
CA SER A 202 -12.17 25.55 -33.62
C SER A 202 -13.37 24.77 -33.08
N LEU A 203 -14.50 24.77 -33.82
CA LEU A 203 -15.68 23.98 -33.48
C LEU A 203 -15.36 22.48 -33.52
N ALA A 204 -14.68 22.00 -34.56
CA ALA A 204 -14.27 20.60 -34.67
C ALA A 204 -13.41 20.16 -33.47
N LEU A 205 -12.48 21.00 -33.02
CA LEU A 205 -11.66 20.73 -31.83
C LEU A 205 -12.49 20.67 -30.54
N VAL A 206 -13.47 21.56 -30.38
CA VAL A 206 -14.36 21.55 -29.21
C VAL A 206 -15.28 20.33 -29.21
N GLU A 207 -15.80 19.92 -30.36
CA GLU A 207 -16.64 18.72 -30.49
C GLU A 207 -15.84 17.43 -30.26
N GLU A 208 -14.58 17.39 -30.70
CA GLU A 208 -13.65 16.30 -30.38
C GLU A 208 -13.40 16.22 -28.86
N ARG A 209 -13.09 17.36 -28.22
CA ARG A 209 -12.91 17.44 -26.76
C ARG A 209 -14.16 16.98 -26.00
N GLN A 210 -15.35 17.38 -26.46
CA GLN A 210 -16.60 16.96 -25.85
C GLN A 210 -16.83 15.44 -25.96
N THR A 211 -16.55 14.86 -27.12
CA THR A 211 -16.66 13.41 -27.35
C THR A 211 -15.68 12.62 -26.47
N LEU A 212 -14.43 13.09 -26.39
CA LEU A 212 -13.41 12.52 -25.51
C LEU A 212 -13.85 12.59 -24.05
N PHE A 213 -14.45 13.69 -23.63
CA PHE A 213 -14.95 13.87 -22.29
C PHE A 213 -16.11 12.94 -21.93
N GLU A 214 -17.06 12.74 -22.86
CA GLU A 214 -18.14 11.76 -22.68
C GLU A 214 -17.60 10.32 -22.55
N SER A 215 -16.49 10.02 -23.24
CA SER A 215 -15.81 8.71 -23.12
C SER A 215 -15.08 8.51 -21.78
N GLN A 216 -14.76 9.58 -21.04
CA GLN A 216 -14.11 9.48 -19.73
C GLN A 216 -15.02 8.84 -18.67
N GLY A 217 -16.32 9.16 -18.67
CA GLY A 217 -17.28 8.54 -17.74
C GLY A 217 -17.34 7.02 -17.93
N THR A 218 -17.41 6.58 -19.19
CA THR A 218 -17.35 5.15 -19.54
C THR A 218 -16.02 4.52 -19.11
N SER A 219 -14.92 5.26 -19.19
CA SER A 219 -13.60 4.79 -18.75
C SER A 219 -13.52 4.61 -17.23
N ILE A 220 -14.15 5.50 -16.45
CA ILE A 220 -14.24 5.36 -14.99
C ILE A 220 -15.06 4.12 -14.62
N GLU A 221 -16.22 3.90 -15.25
CA GLU A 221 -17.04 2.71 -15.01
C GLU A 221 -16.29 1.42 -15.34
N ARG A 222 -15.50 1.42 -16.43
CA ARG A 222 -14.64 0.30 -16.81
C ARG A 222 -13.55 0.04 -15.77
N LEU A 223 -12.91 1.09 -15.26
CA LEU A 223 -11.92 0.98 -14.18
C LEU A 223 -12.54 0.41 -12.90
N ASP A 224 -13.76 0.82 -12.56
CA ASP A 224 -14.50 0.29 -11.41
C ASP A 224 -14.82 -1.20 -11.58
N ALA A 225 -15.23 -1.62 -12.77
CA ALA A 225 -15.41 -3.04 -13.08
C ALA A 225 -14.10 -3.84 -12.95
N HIS A 226 -12.96 -3.28 -13.39
CA HIS A 226 -11.66 -3.94 -13.23
C HIS A 226 -11.20 -4.05 -11.79
N LEU A 227 -11.40 -3.00 -10.99
CA LEU A 227 -11.12 -3.04 -9.56
C LEU A 227 -11.95 -4.12 -8.86
N GLU A 228 -13.23 -4.27 -9.23
CA GLU A 228 -14.07 -5.34 -8.67
C GLU A 228 -13.60 -6.74 -9.14
N LEU A 229 -13.18 -6.90 -10.39
CA LEU A 229 -12.60 -8.16 -10.87
C LEU A 229 -11.34 -8.56 -10.07
N LEU A 230 -10.42 -7.62 -9.85
CA LEU A 230 -9.23 -7.87 -9.03
C LEU A 230 -9.61 -8.23 -7.59
N ARG A 231 -10.58 -7.51 -7.02
CA ARG A 231 -11.12 -7.79 -5.68
C ARG A 231 -11.66 -9.22 -5.57
N GLN A 232 -12.49 -9.65 -6.51
CA GLN A 232 -13.04 -11.01 -6.51
C GLN A 232 -11.96 -12.08 -6.69
N ALA A 233 -10.95 -11.83 -7.52
CA ALA A 233 -9.82 -12.74 -7.69
C ALA A 233 -9.02 -12.93 -6.38
N VAL A 234 -8.79 -11.84 -5.63
CA VAL A 234 -8.13 -11.93 -4.30
C VAL A 234 -9.01 -12.67 -3.30
N LEU A 235 -10.32 -12.39 -3.24
CA LEU A 235 -11.23 -13.07 -2.32
C LEU A 235 -11.28 -14.58 -2.61
N SER A 236 -11.35 -14.97 -3.88
CA SER A 236 -11.26 -16.37 -4.31
C SER A 236 -9.94 -17.01 -3.86
N THR A 237 -8.82 -16.33 -4.09
CA THR A 237 -7.49 -16.81 -3.68
C THR A 237 -7.37 -16.95 -2.17
N ARG A 238 -7.92 -16.00 -1.41
CA ARG A 238 -7.98 -16.05 0.06
C ARG A 238 -8.77 -17.27 0.52
N ASP A 239 -9.94 -17.51 -0.06
CA ASP A 239 -10.79 -18.61 0.35
C ASP A 239 -10.14 -19.97 0.00
N ALA A 240 -9.45 -20.06 -1.14
CA ALA A 240 -8.62 -21.22 -1.49
C ALA A 240 -7.47 -21.42 -0.50
N ALA A 241 -6.73 -20.35 -0.15
CA ALA A 241 -5.64 -20.40 0.83
C ALA A 241 -6.14 -20.83 2.22
N ARG A 242 -7.32 -20.35 2.64
CA ARG A 242 -7.95 -20.79 3.90
C ARG A 242 -8.26 -22.28 3.89
N ARG A 243 -8.84 -22.81 2.80
CA ARG A 243 -9.06 -24.26 2.65
C ARG A 243 -7.76 -25.05 2.73
N LEU A 244 -6.70 -24.56 2.07
CA LEU A 244 -5.37 -25.18 2.13
C LEU A 244 -4.76 -25.20 3.53
N SER A 245 -5.00 -24.17 4.33
CA SER A 245 -4.56 -24.15 5.74
C SER A 245 -5.28 -25.17 6.62
N GLY A 246 -6.51 -25.57 6.26
CA GLY A 246 -7.30 -26.59 6.95
C GLY A 246 -7.17 -28.01 6.39
N ALA A 247 -6.64 -28.17 5.17
CA ALA A 247 -6.52 -29.45 4.46
C ALA A 247 -5.10 -29.64 3.90
N PRO A 248 -4.20 -30.32 4.64
CA PRO A 248 -2.78 -30.47 4.27
C PRO A 248 -2.54 -31.17 2.91
N THR A 249 -3.51 -31.95 2.43
CA THR A 249 -3.42 -32.73 1.18
C THR A 249 -3.97 -32.04 -0.06
N ALA A 250 -4.61 -30.87 0.05
CA ALA A 250 -5.09 -30.12 -1.12
C ALA A 250 -3.90 -29.65 -1.97
N SER A 251 -4.08 -29.39 -3.27
CA SER A 251 -2.96 -28.99 -4.13
C SER A 251 -2.73 -27.49 -4.05
N ILE A 252 -1.47 -27.02 -4.10
CA ILE A 252 -1.22 -25.58 -4.32
C ILE A 252 -1.68 -25.14 -5.71
N ALA A 253 -1.81 -26.07 -6.67
CA ALA A 253 -2.46 -25.79 -7.95
C ALA A 253 -3.94 -25.35 -7.77
N ASP A 254 -4.55 -25.63 -6.61
CA ASP A 254 -5.91 -25.18 -6.28
C ASP A 254 -5.94 -23.73 -5.76
N LEU A 255 -4.79 -23.12 -5.48
CA LEU A 255 -4.75 -21.66 -5.36
C LEU A 255 -5.09 -21.11 -6.73
N ALA A 256 -6.16 -20.30 -6.78
CA ALA A 256 -6.64 -19.61 -7.98
C ALA A 256 -5.65 -18.54 -8.53
N ILE A 257 -4.33 -18.79 -8.44
CA ILE A 257 -3.24 -17.95 -8.95
C ILE A 257 -3.33 -17.80 -10.46
N GLY A 258 -3.83 -18.82 -11.17
CA GLY A 258 -4.14 -18.72 -12.61
C GLY A 258 -5.17 -17.63 -12.89
N ASP A 259 -6.29 -17.64 -12.15
CA ASP A 259 -7.35 -16.65 -12.26
C ASP A 259 -6.83 -15.25 -11.89
N LEU A 260 -5.97 -15.18 -10.86
CA LEU A 260 -5.33 -13.95 -10.41
C LEU A 260 -4.41 -13.35 -11.48
N ARG A 261 -3.55 -14.17 -12.10
CA ARG A 261 -2.68 -13.75 -13.23
C ARG A 261 -3.51 -13.31 -14.43
N SER A 262 -4.59 -14.04 -14.74
CA SER A 262 -5.51 -13.69 -15.81
C SER A 262 -6.19 -12.33 -15.56
N ALA A 263 -6.70 -12.11 -14.35
CA ALA A 263 -7.36 -10.86 -13.97
C ALA A 263 -6.40 -9.65 -14.10
N ILE A 264 -5.16 -9.80 -13.64
CA ILE A 264 -4.12 -8.76 -13.81
C ILE A 264 -3.83 -8.50 -15.29
N ALA A 265 -3.66 -9.55 -16.10
CA ALA A 265 -3.37 -9.41 -17.53
C ALA A 265 -4.51 -8.69 -18.26
N THR A 266 -5.77 -9.06 -17.99
CA THR A 266 -6.95 -8.41 -18.55
C THR A 266 -7.03 -6.94 -18.12
N ALA A 267 -6.85 -6.65 -16.82
CA ALA A 267 -6.88 -5.30 -16.30
C ALA A 267 -5.80 -4.42 -16.95
N ARG A 268 -4.57 -4.93 -17.08
CA ARG A 268 -3.44 -4.21 -17.70
C ARG A 268 -3.67 -3.90 -19.17
N ALA A 269 -4.10 -4.89 -19.95
CA ALA A 269 -4.33 -4.71 -21.38
C ALA A 269 -5.36 -3.61 -21.64
N GLN A 270 -6.45 -3.60 -20.88
CA GLN A 270 -7.55 -2.65 -21.08
C GLN A 270 -7.26 -1.25 -20.50
N THR A 271 -6.44 -1.15 -19.45
CA THR A 271 -6.08 0.16 -18.89
C THR A 271 -5.03 0.94 -19.65
N GLN A 272 -4.13 0.25 -20.37
CA GLN A 272 -3.18 0.94 -21.24
C GLN A 272 -3.87 1.75 -22.34
N GLU A 273 -5.02 1.29 -22.83
CA GLU A 273 -5.83 2.03 -23.80
C GLU A 273 -6.42 3.30 -23.18
N THR A 274 -6.98 3.20 -21.96
CA THR A 274 -7.51 4.37 -21.24
C THR A 274 -6.43 5.38 -20.86
N GLU A 275 -5.24 4.92 -20.45
CA GLU A 275 -4.11 5.79 -20.12
C GLU A 275 -3.59 6.54 -21.35
N ARG A 276 -3.59 5.91 -22.54
CA ARG A 276 -3.23 6.58 -23.80
C ARG A 276 -4.25 7.67 -24.18
N ALA A 277 -5.55 7.35 -24.13
CA ALA A 277 -6.60 8.32 -24.41
C ALA A 277 -6.54 9.54 -23.45
N LEU A 278 -6.21 9.30 -22.18
CA LEU A 278 -5.95 10.35 -21.18
C LEU A 278 -4.73 11.22 -21.50
N ALA A 279 -3.65 10.60 -21.96
CA ALA A 279 -2.42 11.33 -22.31
C ALA A 279 -2.65 12.25 -23.51
N GLU A 280 -3.42 11.79 -24.51
CA GLU A 280 -3.83 12.60 -25.66
C GLU A 280 -4.69 13.81 -25.23
N LEU A 281 -5.65 13.59 -24.32
CA LEU A 281 -6.49 14.66 -23.75
C LEU A 281 -5.71 15.76 -23.03
N ARG A 282 -4.57 15.44 -22.43
CA ARG A 282 -3.74 16.39 -21.67
C ARG A 282 -2.67 17.09 -22.50
N ALA A 283 -2.42 16.61 -23.72
CA ALA A 283 -1.38 17.14 -24.60
C ALA A 283 -1.88 18.25 -25.54
N VAL A 284 -3.19 18.54 -25.53
CA VAL A 284 -3.91 19.49 -26.41
C VAL A 284 -4.55 20.61 -25.59
#